data_AF-A0A842TS25-F1
#
_entry.id   AF-A0A842TS25-F1
#
_cell.length_a   1.000
_cell.length_b   1.000
_cell.length_c   1.000
_cell.angle_alpha   90.00
_cell.angle_beta   90.00
_cell.angle_gamma   90.00
#
_symmetry.space_group_name_H-M   'P 1'
#
loop_
_entity.id
_entity.type
_entity.pdbx_description
1 polymer ?
#
loop_
_entity_poly.entity_id
_entity_poly.type
_entity_poly.pdbx_seq_one_letter_code
_entity_poly.pdbx_strand_id
1 'polypeptide(L)'
;MKVNIIIGSFVMLMMLSAAGASDLSEFPGMFIEDIGANVVVVVGKSAKAEDVLGAIDIVASLQYELNKELGTNKKIDVARFDTEVLKQDPSLEMNNYITVGGPCINSVSARFMGYPDNCMEGFDLGKAWIKLYELGNEHTGMMVAGATALDTKRAAYVVSNHGDYEFEGSEMTVSKVNIKDININPVD
;
A
#
# COMPACT_ATOMS: atom_id res chain seq x y z
N MET A 1 20.85 -42.74 46.61
CA MET A 1 20.42 -41.46 46.01
C MET A 1 20.67 -41.55 44.51
N LYS A 2 19.63 -41.86 43.72
CA LYS A 2 19.72 -42.04 42.27
C LYS A 2 19.50 -40.69 41.61
N VAL A 3 20.49 -40.21 40.86
CA VAL A 3 20.40 -38.97 40.07
C VAL A 3 19.95 -39.37 38.67
N ASN A 4 18.71 -39.02 38.31
CA ASN A 4 18.20 -39.16 36.95
C ASN A 4 18.57 -37.91 36.16
N ILE A 5 19.48 -38.06 35.19
CA ILE A 5 19.77 -37.03 34.18
C ILE A 5 18.70 -37.19 33.09
N ILE A 6 17.69 -36.31 33.11
CA ILE A 6 16.75 -36.16 32.00
C ILE A 6 17.47 -35.33 30.94
N ILE A 7 17.86 -36.00 29.85
CA ILE A 7 18.32 -35.36 28.61
C ILE A 7 17.08 -34.72 27.98
N GLY A 8 16.80 -33.48 28.36
CA GLY A 8 15.79 -32.65 27.74
C GLY A 8 16.24 -32.27 26.33
N SER A 9 15.77 -33.02 25.35
CA SER A 9 15.97 -32.76 23.93
C SER A 9 15.40 -31.40 23.58
N PHE A 10 16.29 -30.41 23.43
CA PHE A 10 15.97 -29.07 22.95
C PHE A 10 15.78 -29.16 21.43
N VAL A 11 14.60 -29.63 21.01
CA VAL A 11 14.17 -29.49 19.62
C VAL A 11 13.78 -28.03 19.43
N MET A 12 14.80 -27.20 19.16
CA MET A 12 14.60 -25.87 18.60
C MET A 12 14.02 -26.09 17.21
N LEU A 13 12.69 -26.00 17.13
CA LEU A 13 11.94 -25.93 15.89
C LEU A 13 12.43 -24.66 15.18
N MET A 14 13.41 -24.80 14.29
CA MET A 14 13.72 -23.78 13.31
C MET A 14 12.44 -23.57 12.51
N MET A 15 11.65 -22.59 12.90
CA MET A 15 10.67 -22.00 12.00
C MET A 15 11.47 -21.48 10.82
N LEU A 16 11.46 -22.24 9.72
CA LEU A 16 11.76 -21.68 8.43
C LEU A 16 10.70 -20.58 8.24
N SER A 17 11.13 -19.33 8.37
CA SER A 17 10.41 -18.20 7.82
C SER A 17 10.37 -18.40 6.32
N ALA A 18 9.33 -19.08 5.84
CA ALA A 18 8.92 -18.95 4.46
C ALA A 18 8.52 -17.49 4.31
N ALA A 19 9.40 -16.68 3.72
CA ALA A 19 9.05 -15.39 3.17
C ALA A 19 8.02 -15.67 2.07
N GLY A 20 6.75 -15.70 2.43
CA GLY A 20 5.65 -15.67 1.49
C GLY A 20 5.61 -14.27 0.91
N ALA A 21 5.71 -14.16 -0.41
CA ALA A 21 5.49 -12.90 -1.09
C ALA A 21 4.09 -12.39 -0.73
N SER A 22 3.97 -11.13 -0.32
CA SER A 22 2.69 -10.52 0.03
C SER A 22 1.72 -10.54 -1.17
N ASP A 23 0.46 -10.90 -0.92
CA ASP A 23 -0.60 -10.98 -1.93
C ASP A 23 -1.73 -10.00 -1.62
N LEU A 24 -2.25 -9.32 -2.63
CA LEU A 24 -3.31 -8.33 -2.50
C LEU A 24 -4.63 -8.94 -2.02
N SER A 25 -4.83 -10.26 -2.17
CA SER A 25 -5.99 -10.96 -1.60
C SER A 25 -6.02 -10.92 -0.06
N GLU A 26 -4.90 -10.64 0.59
CA GLU A 26 -4.80 -10.44 2.04
C GLU A 26 -5.11 -8.99 2.45
N PHE A 27 -5.38 -8.10 1.50
CA PHE A 27 -5.79 -6.72 1.79
C PHE A 27 -7.21 -6.68 2.38
N PRO A 28 -7.47 -5.89 3.44
CA PRO A 28 -6.57 -4.95 4.11
C PRO A 28 -5.82 -5.56 5.30
N GLY A 29 -6.01 -6.85 5.59
CA GLY A 29 -5.49 -7.56 6.77
C GLY A 29 -3.99 -7.32 7.01
N MET A 30 -3.18 -7.41 5.96
CA MET A 30 -1.73 -7.14 6.01
C MET A 30 -1.35 -5.76 6.58
N PHE A 31 -2.25 -4.79 6.52
CA PHE A 31 -2.06 -3.43 7.06
C PHE A 31 -2.71 -3.24 8.43
N ILE A 32 -3.76 -3.99 8.77
CA ILE A 32 -4.56 -3.70 9.98
C ILE A 32 -4.47 -4.76 11.08
N GLU A 33 -3.99 -5.98 10.79
CA GLU A 33 -3.98 -7.09 11.76
C GLU A 33 -2.75 -7.10 12.66
N ASP A 34 -1.61 -6.58 12.20
CA ASP A 34 -0.44 -6.46 13.06
C ASP A 34 -0.61 -5.28 14.03
N ILE A 35 -0.99 -5.61 15.26
CA ILE A 35 -1.19 -4.66 16.36
C ILE A 35 0.11 -3.85 16.61
N GLY A 36 1.29 -4.37 16.26
CA GLY A 36 2.59 -3.71 16.41
C GLY A 36 2.95 -2.72 15.29
N ALA A 37 2.58 -3.00 14.04
CA ALA A 37 2.90 -2.12 12.91
C ALA A 37 1.93 -0.92 12.87
N ASN A 38 2.46 0.29 12.66
CA ASN A 38 1.61 1.42 12.29
C ASN A 38 1.50 1.46 10.77
N VAL A 39 0.32 1.87 10.27
CA VAL A 39 0.15 2.20 8.85
C VAL A 39 0.30 3.69 8.69
N VAL A 40 1.17 4.08 7.77
CA VAL A 40 1.35 5.48 7.37
C VAL A 40 0.90 5.61 5.92
N VAL A 41 -0.15 6.42 5.71
CA VAL A 41 -0.55 6.80 4.34
C VAL A 41 0.25 8.03 3.93
N VAL A 42 0.99 7.90 2.83
CA VAL A 42 1.98 8.86 2.37
C VAL A 42 1.51 9.54 1.11
N VAL A 43 1.51 10.87 1.14
CA VAL A 43 1.19 11.70 -0.04
C VAL A 43 2.45 12.42 -0.50
N GLY A 44 2.64 12.51 -1.81
CA GLY A 44 3.76 13.24 -2.39
C GLY A 44 3.73 14.74 -2.04
N LYS A 45 4.87 15.36 -1.74
CA LYS A 45 4.95 16.81 -1.50
C LYS A 45 4.40 17.64 -2.67
N SER A 46 4.52 17.11 -3.89
CA SER A 46 4.04 17.74 -5.13
C SER A 46 2.73 17.14 -5.64
N ALA A 47 2.03 16.37 -4.79
CA ALA A 47 0.77 15.73 -5.13
C ALA A 47 -0.31 16.73 -5.55
N LYS A 48 -1.18 16.29 -6.46
CA LYS A 48 -2.36 17.07 -6.84
C LYS A 48 -3.49 16.79 -5.85
N ALA A 49 -4.52 17.63 -5.90
CA ALA A 49 -5.66 17.53 -4.98
C ALA A 49 -6.35 16.16 -5.07
N GLU A 50 -6.37 15.55 -6.25
CA GLU A 50 -6.94 14.22 -6.48
C GLU A 50 -6.18 13.12 -5.75
N ASP A 51 -4.84 13.21 -5.69
CA ASP A 51 -4.02 12.26 -4.91
C ASP A 51 -4.27 12.44 -3.40
N VAL A 52 -4.40 13.68 -2.92
CA VAL A 52 -4.71 13.98 -1.51
C VAL A 52 -6.09 13.43 -1.13
N LEU A 53 -7.11 13.65 -1.95
CA LEU A 53 -8.45 13.10 -1.73
C LEU A 53 -8.43 11.57 -1.77
N GLY A 54 -7.72 10.98 -2.73
CA GLY A 54 -7.56 9.52 -2.78
C GLY A 54 -6.90 8.94 -1.54
N ALA A 55 -5.88 9.61 -0.99
CA ALA A 55 -5.27 9.21 0.26
C ALA A 55 -6.23 9.30 1.45
N ILE A 56 -7.07 10.34 1.51
CA ILE A 56 -8.11 10.50 2.54
C ILE A 56 -9.13 9.36 2.45
N ASP A 57 -9.57 9.00 1.24
CA ASP A 57 -10.53 7.91 1.03
C ASP A 57 -9.97 6.56 1.53
N ILE A 58 -8.70 6.26 1.19
CA ILE A 58 -8.02 5.04 1.64
C ILE A 58 -7.92 5.00 3.16
N VAL A 59 -7.47 6.12 3.75
CA VAL A 59 -7.39 6.30 5.20
C VAL A 59 -8.72 6.02 5.88
N ALA A 60 -9.80 6.61 5.37
CA ALA A 60 -11.12 6.50 5.98
C ALA A 60 -11.64 5.06 5.93
N SER A 61 -11.43 4.38 4.80
CA SER A 61 -11.77 2.96 4.62
C SER A 61 -10.95 2.05 5.55
N LEU A 62 -9.63 2.21 5.58
CA LEU A 62 -8.77 1.40 6.46
C LEU A 62 -9.07 1.64 7.94
N GLN A 63 -9.37 2.88 8.34
CA GLN A 63 -9.74 3.19 9.71
C GLN A 63 -11.07 2.52 10.09
N TYR A 64 -12.02 2.43 9.15
CA TYR A 64 -13.27 1.73 9.35
C TYR A 64 -13.03 0.23 9.56
N GLU A 65 -12.23 -0.42 8.71
CA GLU A 65 -11.91 -1.84 8.86
C GLU A 65 -11.11 -2.12 10.15
N LEU A 66 -10.12 -1.28 10.48
CA LEU A 66 -9.36 -1.38 11.72
C LEU A 66 -10.25 -1.34 12.97
N ASN A 67 -11.24 -0.43 12.99
CA ASN A 67 -12.18 -0.31 14.10
C ASN A 67 -13.12 -1.52 14.18
N LYS A 68 -13.51 -2.07 13.03
CA LYS A 68 -14.38 -3.24 12.93
C LYS A 68 -13.68 -4.52 13.40
N GLU A 69 -12.43 -4.75 12.96
CA GLU A 69 -11.68 -5.97 13.27
C GLU A 69 -11.13 -5.98 14.69
N LEU A 70 -10.51 -4.87 15.14
CA LEU A 70 -9.81 -4.86 16.43
C LEU A 70 -10.63 -4.25 17.58
N GLY A 71 -11.73 -3.54 17.29
CA GLY A 71 -12.51 -2.83 18.32
C GLY A 71 -11.71 -1.75 19.06
N THR A 72 -10.61 -1.27 18.47
CA THR A 72 -9.72 -0.27 19.08
C THR A 72 -10.03 1.13 18.57
N ASN A 73 -9.57 2.15 19.32
CA ASN A 73 -9.48 3.52 18.82
C ASN A 73 -8.07 3.83 18.27
N LYS A 74 -7.30 2.80 17.85
CA LYS A 74 -5.97 3.00 17.24
C LYS A 74 -6.20 3.83 15.97
N LYS A 75 -5.49 4.96 15.89
CA LYS A 75 -5.57 5.83 14.72
C LYS A 75 -4.53 5.39 13.73
N ILE A 76 -4.93 5.26 12.47
CA ILE A 76 -4.00 5.26 11.35
C ILE A 76 -3.30 6.62 11.35
N ASP A 77 -1.98 6.66 11.12
CA ASP A 77 -1.28 7.94 10.97
C ASP A 77 -1.49 8.41 9.54
N VAL A 78 -2.36 9.40 9.39
CA VAL A 78 -2.91 9.78 8.09
C VAL A 78 -2.11 10.91 7.48
N ALA A 79 -1.84 10.73 6.18
CA ALA A 79 -1.38 11.76 5.25
C ALA A 79 -0.13 12.52 5.68
N ARG A 80 0.97 11.77 5.90
CA ARG A 80 2.30 12.37 6.01
C ARG A 80 2.84 12.71 4.63
N PHE A 81 3.60 13.80 4.54
CA PHE A 81 4.33 14.08 3.31
C PHE A 81 5.49 13.10 3.16
N ASP A 82 5.68 12.62 1.93
CA ASP A 82 6.81 11.77 1.52
C ASP A 82 8.18 12.24 2.05
N THR A 83 8.44 13.55 2.00
CA THR A 83 9.68 14.16 2.48
C THR A 83 9.84 14.13 4.00
N GLU A 84 8.74 14.08 4.76
CA GLU A 84 8.79 13.92 6.21
C GLU A 84 9.04 12.47 6.59
N VAL A 85 8.37 11.55 5.88
CA VAL A 85 8.58 10.10 6.04
C VAL A 85 10.04 9.75 5.80
N LEU A 86 10.63 10.14 4.65
CA LEU A 86 12.03 9.80 4.35
C LEU A 86 13.06 10.47 5.26
N LYS A 87 12.72 11.58 5.93
CA LYS A 87 13.59 12.18 6.95
C LYS A 87 13.58 11.39 8.25
N GLN A 88 12.43 10.85 8.63
CA GLN A 88 12.25 10.10 9.87
C GLN A 88 12.66 8.64 9.72
N ASP A 89 12.24 8.01 8.63
CA ASP A 89 12.49 6.61 8.30
C ASP A 89 13.13 6.50 6.91
N PRO A 90 14.45 6.74 6.81
CA PRO A 90 15.19 6.59 5.59
C PRO A 90 15.52 5.14 5.26
N SER A 91 15.03 4.12 5.98
CA SER A 91 15.08 2.71 5.53
C SER A 91 13.74 2.21 5.02
N LEU A 92 12.64 2.84 5.45
CA LEU A 92 11.24 2.37 5.31
C LEU A 92 10.97 1.08 6.10
N GLU A 93 11.67 0.87 7.21
CA GLU A 93 11.59 -0.34 8.02
C GLU A 93 10.93 -0.11 9.39
N MET A 94 10.28 1.05 9.60
CA MET A 94 9.61 1.38 10.86
C MET A 94 8.10 1.15 10.84
N ASN A 95 7.48 1.15 9.66
CA ASN A 95 6.02 1.11 9.51
C ASN A 95 5.62 0.42 8.22
N ASN A 96 4.35 0.04 8.12
CA ASN A 96 3.72 -0.26 6.84
C ASN A 96 3.37 1.05 6.14
N TYR A 97 3.57 1.11 4.83
CA TYR A 97 3.44 2.33 4.05
C TYR A 97 2.49 2.15 2.89
N ILE A 98 1.49 3.02 2.77
CA ILE A 98 0.66 3.10 1.58
C ILE A 98 0.93 4.44 0.93
N THR A 99 1.53 4.43 -0.25
CA THR A 99 1.83 5.65 -1.01
C THR A 99 0.72 5.95 -2.00
N VAL A 100 0.32 7.21 -2.06
CA VAL A 100 -0.60 7.71 -3.09
C VAL A 100 0.16 8.67 -4.00
N GLY A 101 0.15 8.36 -5.29
CA GLY A 101 0.88 9.06 -6.32
C GLY A 101 2.14 8.31 -6.77
N GLY A 102 2.47 8.50 -8.05
CA GLY A 102 3.62 7.84 -8.68
C GLY A 102 4.98 8.42 -8.24
N PRO A 103 6.08 7.75 -8.64
CA PRO A 103 7.45 8.09 -8.22
C PRO A 103 7.90 9.49 -8.65
N CYS A 104 7.28 10.11 -9.65
CA CYS A 104 7.63 11.46 -10.09
C CYS A 104 7.26 12.56 -9.08
N ILE A 105 6.26 12.31 -8.23
CA ILE A 105 5.74 13.31 -7.28
C ILE A 105 5.78 12.84 -5.83
N ASN A 106 6.05 11.56 -5.60
CA ASN A 106 6.13 10.93 -4.29
C ASN A 106 7.47 10.20 -4.14
N SER A 107 8.35 10.73 -3.29
CA SER A 107 9.70 10.18 -3.10
C SER A 107 9.72 8.81 -2.41
N VAL A 108 8.67 8.46 -1.66
CA VAL A 108 8.53 7.10 -1.08
C VAL A 108 8.16 6.11 -2.18
N SER A 109 7.25 6.48 -3.10
CA SER A 109 6.96 5.68 -4.30
C SER A 109 8.19 5.50 -5.19
N ALA A 110 8.99 6.56 -5.37
CA ALA A 110 10.26 6.49 -6.10
C ALA A 110 11.21 5.49 -5.47
N ARG A 111 11.30 5.50 -4.13
CA ARG A 111 12.11 4.57 -3.38
C ARG A 111 11.64 3.13 -3.50
N PHE A 112 10.33 2.86 -3.44
CA PHE A 112 9.78 1.52 -3.70
C PHE A 112 10.24 0.98 -5.06
N MET A 113 10.31 1.84 -6.07
CA MET A 113 10.76 1.49 -7.42
C MET A 113 12.28 1.53 -7.61
N GLY A 114 13.08 1.77 -6.56
CA GLY A 114 14.54 1.84 -6.66
C GLY A 114 15.07 3.10 -7.34
N TYR A 115 14.34 4.21 -7.26
CA TYR A 115 14.65 5.51 -7.89
C TYR A 115 14.87 5.40 -9.40
N PRO A 116 13.81 5.08 -10.18
CA PRO A 116 13.94 4.92 -11.63
C PRO A 116 14.36 6.24 -12.29
N ASP A 117 15.26 6.14 -13.29
CA ASP A 117 15.68 7.28 -14.11
C ASP A 117 14.46 7.89 -14.85
N ASN A 118 13.57 7.03 -15.34
CA ASN A 118 12.29 7.43 -15.91
C ASN A 118 11.14 7.04 -14.97
N CYS A 119 10.73 7.99 -14.13
CA CYS A 119 9.65 7.80 -13.17
C CYS A 119 8.26 7.56 -13.81
N MET A 120 8.08 7.80 -15.11
CA MET A 120 6.83 7.51 -15.84
C MET A 120 6.86 6.16 -16.56
N GLU A 121 7.95 5.40 -16.49
CA GLU A 121 8.06 4.12 -17.17
C GLU A 121 6.98 3.14 -16.67
N GLY A 122 6.24 2.55 -17.62
CA GLY A 122 5.13 1.63 -17.35
C GLY A 122 3.79 2.30 -17.00
N PHE A 123 3.75 3.61 -16.76
CA PHE A 123 2.51 4.34 -16.50
C PHE A 123 1.80 4.77 -17.79
N ASP A 124 0.83 3.96 -18.24
CA ASP A 124 -0.03 4.30 -19.38
C ASP A 124 -1.19 5.22 -18.97
N LEU A 125 -1.55 6.16 -19.85
CA LEU A 125 -2.74 7.00 -19.66
C LEU A 125 -4.01 6.16 -19.53
N GLY A 126 -4.85 6.51 -18.54
CA GLY A 126 -6.09 5.77 -18.27
C GLY A 126 -5.90 4.50 -17.45
N LYS A 127 -4.66 4.19 -17.04
CA LYS A 127 -4.31 3.08 -16.15
C LYS A 127 -3.66 3.59 -14.87
N ALA A 128 -3.80 2.79 -13.83
CA ALA A 128 -3.14 2.98 -12.56
C ALA A 128 -2.75 1.62 -11.96
N TRP A 129 -1.71 1.63 -11.14
CA TRP A 129 -1.17 0.46 -10.45
C TRP A 129 -1.56 0.48 -8.98
N ILE A 130 -1.87 -0.71 -8.48
CA ILE A 130 -1.87 -1.07 -7.07
C ILE A 130 -0.80 -2.14 -6.94
N LYS A 131 0.32 -1.84 -6.26
CA LYS A 131 1.48 -2.73 -6.24
C LYS A 131 2.06 -2.88 -4.85
N LEU A 132 2.32 -4.12 -4.44
CA LEU A 132 2.93 -4.46 -3.18
C LEU A 132 4.46 -4.47 -3.29
N TYR A 133 5.09 -4.12 -2.18
CA TYR A 133 6.53 -4.08 -1.98
C TYR A 133 6.85 -4.66 -0.60
N GLU A 134 7.91 -5.45 -0.52
CA GLU A 134 8.48 -5.87 0.75
C GLU A 134 9.45 -4.80 1.25
N LEU A 135 9.28 -4.37 2.50
CA LEU A 135 10.07 -3.33 3.14
C LEU A 135 10.80 -3.92 4.35
N GLY A 136 12.10 -4.16 4.18
CA GLY A 136 12.88 -4.91 5.16
C GLY A 136 12.33 -6.34 5.32
N ASN A 137 12.37 -6.87 6.54
CA ASN A 137 11.98 -8.26 6.81
C ASN A 137 10.51 -8.42 7.25
N GLU A 138 9.85 -7.34 7.67
CA GLU A 138 8.58 -7.41 8.41
C GLU A 138 7.53 -6.40 7.94
N HIS A 139 7.89 -5.43 7.09
CA HIS A 139 6.97 -4.36 6.69
C HIS A 139 6.54 -4.49 5.24
N THR A 140 5.35 -3.99 4.97
CA THR A 140 4.74 -3.99 3.64
C THR A 140 4.55 -2.57 3.15
N GLY A 141 4.96 -2.35 1.90
CA GLY A 141 4.67 -1.17 1.12
C GLY A 141 3.56 -1.46 0.11
N MET A 142 2.64 -0.53 -0.07
CA MET A 142 1.72 -0.53 -1.22
C MET A 142 1.83 0.80 -1.95
N MET A 143 1.95 0.75 -3.27
CA MET A 143 1.87 1.91 -4.13
C MET A 143 0.54 1.96 -4.86
N VAL A 144 -0.14 3.09 -4.77
CA VAL A 144 -1.36 3.42 -5.51
C VAL A 144 -1.05 4.60 -6.41
N ALA A 145 -0.84 4.35 -7.70
CA ALA A 145 -0.32 5.37 -8.61
C ALA A 145 -0.88 5.23 -10.04
N GLY A 146 -1.37 6.33 -10.60
CA GLY A 146 -1.75 6.42 -12.01
C GLY A 146 -0.82 7.31 -12.83
N ALA A 147 -0.94 7.23 -14.15
CA ALA A 147 -0.23 8.13 -15.06
C ALA A 147 -0.65 9.60 -14.89
N THR A 148 -1.88 9.83 -14.42
CA THR A 148 -2.42 11.13 -14.05
C THR A 148 -2.98 11.10 -12.64
N ALA A 149 -3.13 12.27 -12.01
CA ALA A 149 -3.76 12.37 -10.69
C ALA A 149 -5.20 11.84 -10.68
N LEU A 150 -5.91 11.97 -11.80
CA LEU A 150 -7.25 11.39 -11.97
C LEU A 150 -7.20 9.85 -12.01
N ASP A 151 -6.20 9.27 -12.68
CA ASP A 151 -5.99 7.82 -12.70
C ASP A 151 -5.62 7.30 -11.31
N THR A 152 -4.73 8.01 -10.58
CA THR A 152 -4.40 7.70 -9.18
C THR A 152 -5.65 7.69 -8.30
N LYS A 153 -6.50 8.72 -8.42
CA LYS A 153 -7.75 8.79 -7.65
C LYS A 153 -8.69 7.63 -7.94
N ARG A 154 -8.77 7.17 -9.19
CA ARG A 154 -9.57 5.98 -9.53
C ARG A 154 -9.02 4.72 -8.86
N ALA A 155 -7.69 4.54 -8.84
CA ALA A 155 -7.10 3.41 -8.11
C ALA A 155 -7.33 3.53 -6.60
N ALA A 156 -7.20 4.73 -6.02
CA ALA A 156 -7.50 4.95 -4.62
C ALA A 156 -8.96 4.65 -4.27
N TYR A 157 -9.90 4.97 -5.17
CA TYR A 157 -11.31 4.57 -5.03
C TYR A 157 -11.45 3.05 -4.98
N VAL A 158 -10.78 2.30 -5.87
CA VAL A 158 -10.81 0.83 -5.87
C VAL A 158 -10.27 0.27 -4.55
N VAL A 159 -9.14 0.78 -4.06
CA VAL A 159 -8.56 0.39 -2.76
C VAL A 159 -9.50 0.71 -1.59
N SER A 160 -10.13 1.88 -1.60
CA SER A 160 -11.05 2.31 -0.53
C SER A 160 -12.34 1.50 -0.51
N ASN A 161 -12.74 0.94 -1.65
CA ASN A 161 -13.91 0.09 -1.81
C ASN A 161 -13.50 -1.35 -2.14
N HIS A 162 -12.37 -1.82 -1.59
CA HIS A 162 -11.78 -3.13 -1.92
C HIS A 162 -12.78 -4.29 -1.79
N GLY A 163 -13.77 -4.22 -0.88
CA GLY A 163 -14.82 -5.24 -0.76
C GLY A 163 -15.71 -5.42 -2.00
N ASP A 164 -15.72 -4.45 -2.93
CA ASP A 164 -16.46 -4.51 -4.21
C ASP A 164 -15.62 -5.11 -5.36
N TYR A 165 -14.35 -5.45 -5.10
CA TYR A 165 -13.38 -5.87 -6.11
C TYR A 165 -12.62 -7.11 -5.67
N GLU A 166 -12.23 -7.95 -6.62
CA GLU A 166 -11.35 -9.08 -6.36
C GLU A 166 -9.89 -8.59 -6.40
N PHE A 167 -9.20 -8.68 -5.26
CA PHE A 167 -7.78 -8.35 -5.13
C PHE A 167 -6.96 -9.63 -5.17
N GLU A 168 -5.91 -9.66 -6.00
CA GLU A 168 -5.05 -10.84 -6.16
C GLU A 168 -3.63 -10.47 -6.60
N GLY A 169 -2.67 -11.33 -6.28
CA GLY A 169 -1.28 -11.18 -6.70
C GLY A 169 -0.56 -10.02 -6.02
N SER A 170 0.66 -9.72 -6.47
CA SER A 170 1.46 -8.62 -5.91
C SER A 170 1.32 -7.29 -6.68
N GLU A 171 0.62 -7.30 -7.82
CA GLU A 171 0.44 -6.13 -8.67
C GLU A 171 -0.88 -6.23 -9.44
N MET A 172 -1.68 -5.17 -9.40
CA MET A 172 -2.92 -5.03 -10.14
C MET A 172 -2.94 -3.73 -10.94
N THR A 173 -3.58 -3.78 -12.11
CA THR A 173 -3.84 -2.59 -12.92
C THR A 173 -5.31 -2.20 -12.86
N VAL A 174 -5.58 -1.02 -12.31
CA VAL A 174 -6.88 -0.36 -12.41
C VAL A 174 -6.93 0.37 -13.74
N SER A 175 -7.84 -0.06 -14.61
CA SER A 175 -8.12 0.66 -15.84
C SER A 175 -9.62 0.80 -16.01
N LYS A 176 -10.05 1.94 -16.53
CA LYS A 176 -11.40 2.09 -17.04
C LYS A 176 -11.28 2.82 -18.36
N VAL A 177 -11.32 2.08 -19.46
CA VAL A 177 -11.43 2.73 -20.75
C VAL A 177 -12.20 1.84 -21.71
N ASN A 178 -13.33 2.36 -22.17
CA ASN A 178 -13.66 2.14 -23.56
C ASN A 178 -13.83 3.52 -24.20
N ILE A 179 -12.73 4.06 -24.72
CA ILE A 179 -12.74 5.26 -25.59
C ILE A 179 -13.68 5.08 -26.79
N LYS A 180 -14.06 3.83 -27.11
CA LYS A 180 -15.05 3.51 -28.13
C LYS A 180 -16.49 3.91 -27.77
N ASP A 181 -16.75 4.25 -26.50
CA ASP A 181 -18.07 4.69 -26.03
C ASP A 181 -18.18 6.23 -25.91
N ILE A 182 -17.18 6.98 -26.42
CA ILE A 182 -17.27 8.45 -26.50
C ILE A 182 -18.26 8.82 -27.60
N ASN A 183 -19.51 9.10 -27.22
CA ASN A 183 -20.51 9.69 -28.10
C ASN A 183 -20.35 11.21 -28.13
N ILE A 184 -20.13 11.75 -29.32
CA ILE A 184 -20.15 13.20 -29.58
C ILE A 184 -21.54 13.55 -30.12
N ASN A 185 -22.32 14.30 -29.35
CA ASN A 185 -23.59 14.87 -29.80
C ASN A 185 -23.41 16.37 -30.11
N PRO A 186 -24.15 16.93 -31.09
CA PRO A 186 -24.22 18.37 -31.27
C PRO A 186 -24.73 19.05 -30.00
N VAL A 187 -24.20 20.23 -29.69
CA VAL A 187 -24.82 21.16 -28.74
C VAL A 187 -25.77 22.00 -29.57
N ASP A 188 -27.08 21.84 -29.33
CA ASP A 188 -28.11 22.74 -29.88
C ASP A 188 -27.98 24.16 -29.31
#